data_AF-A0A5J4P9T0-F1
#
_entry.id   AF-A0A5J4P9T0-F1
#
_cell.length_a   1.000
_cell.length_b   1.000
_cell.length_c   1.000
_cell.angle_alpha   90.00
_cell.angle_beta   90.00
_cell.angle_gamma   90.00
#
_symmetry.space_group_name_H-M   'P 1'
#
loop_
_entity.id
_entity.type
_entity.pdbx_description
1 polymer ?
#
loop_
_entity_poly.entity_id
_entity_poly.type
_entity_poly.pdbx_seq_one_letter_code
_entity_poly.pdbx_strand_id
1 'polypeptide(L)'
;WIGYNSIGRIYNHLYVKHNAKEFVKGDIYTNTIEGFWSLLKRGIMSIYHFTSKKHLQFYVDEFVFRYNTRTFETETMKFNHLLCNIENKYLPY
;
A
#
# COMPACT_ATOMS: atom_id res chain seq x y z
N TRP A 1 -2.53 5.07 -18.86
CA TRP A 1 -2.48 4.13 -17.72
C TRP A 1 -3.90 3.93 -17.22
N ILE A 2 -4.40 2.70 -17.11
CA ILE A 2 -5.82 2.40 -16.77
C ILE A 2 -6.01 2.16 -15.26
N GLY A 3 -4.94 1.79 -14.55
CA GLY A 3 -5.00 1.21 -13.21
C GLY A 3 -5.69 2.05 -12.13
N TYR A 4 -5.61 3.38 -12.19
CA TYR A 4 -6.20 4.27 -11.18
C TYR A 4 -7.46 5.01 -11.66
N ASN A 5 -7.87 4.84 -12.92
CA ASN A 5 -8.99 5.59 -13.50
C ASN A 5 -10.33 5.26 -12.81
N SER A 6 -10.50 4.03 -12.32
CA SER A 6 -11.70 3.60 -11.60
C SER A 6 -11.86 4.28 -10.23
N ILE A 7 -10.75 4.71 -9.62
CA ILE A 7 -10.74 5.36 -8.30
C ILE A 7 -11.41 6.74 -8.36
N GLY A 8 -11.37 7.41 -9.52
CA GLY A 8 -12.07 8.67 -9.76
C GLY A 8 -13.58 8.62 -9.61
N ARG A 9 -14.18 7.42 -9.49
CA ARG A 9 -15.60 7.26 -9.16
C ARG A 9 -15.92 7.47 -7.69
N ILE A 10 -14.93 7.30 -6.81
CA ILE A 10 -15.09 7.28 -5.34
C ILE A 10 -14.32 8.44 -4.70
N TYR A 11 -13.21 8.87 -5.30
CA TYR A 11 -12.34 9.93 -4.79
C TYR A 11 -12.14 11.03 -5.83
N ASN A 12 -11.81 12.24 -5.36
CA ASN A 12 -11.34 13.31 -6.24
C ASN A 12 -9.98 12.91 -6.86
N HIS A 13 -10.01 12.42 -8.08
CA HIS A 13 -8.84 11.87 -8.77
C HIS A 13 -8.19 12.91 -9.67
N LEU A 14 -6.99 13.33 -9.28
CA LEU A 14 -6.13 14.22 -10.06
C LEU A 14 -5.08 13.40 -10.81
N TYR A 15 -4.55 13.96 -11.89
CA TYR A 15 -3.55 13.29 -12.72
C TYR A 15 -2.49 14.27 -13.21
N VAL A 16 -1.29 13.72 -13.49
CA VAL A 16 -0.20 14.42 -14.16
C VAL A 16 -0.02 13.90 -15.58
N LYS A 17 0.30 14.79 -16.52
CA LYS A 17 0.49 14.43 -17.93
C LYS A 17 1.97 14.11 -18.19
N HIS A 18 2.37 12.88 -17.90
CA HIS A 18 3.74 12.42 -18.19
C HIS A 18 4.15 12.57 -19.67
N ASN A 19 3.20 12.44 -20.60
CA ASN A 19 3.46 12.66 -22.04
C ASN A 19 3.90 14.10 -22.37
N ALA A 20 3.52 15.06 -21.55
CA ALA A 20 3.95 16.46 -21.67
C ALA A 20 5.21 16.77 -20.83
N LYS A 21 5.94 15.74 -20.36
CA LYS A 21 7.09 15.85 -19.46
C LYS A 21 6.76 16.55 -18.12
N GLU A 22 5.50 16.51 -17.70
CA GLU A 22 5.05 16.98 -16.39
C GLU A 22 5.04 15.79 -15.42
N PHE A 23 5.95 15.82 -14.44
CA PHE A 23 6.12 14.72 -13.47
C PHE A 23 5.57 15.05 -12.08
N VAL A 24 5.42 16.34 -11.76
CA VAL A 24 4.91 16.83 -10.48
C VAL A 24 4.04 18.05 -10.75
N LYS A 25 2.85 18.09 -10.16
CA LYS A 25 1.97 19.26 -10.16
C LYS A 25 1.55 19.59 -8.74
N GLY A 26 2.33 20.41 -8.04
CA GLY A 26 2.15 20.65 -6.60
C GLY A 26 2.23 19.33 -5.82
N ASP A 27 1.21 19.03 -5.02
CA ASP A 27 1.10 17.78 -4.27
C ASP A 27 0.60 16.58 -5.09
N ILE A 28 0.44 16.74 -6.40
CA ILE A 28 -0.05 15.70 -7.31
C ILE A 28 1.15 15.01 -7.95
N TYR A 29 1.47 13.80 -7.47
CA TYR A 29 2.53 12.94 -8.00
C TYR A 29 2.26 11.46 -7.65
N THR A 30 2.81 10.54 -8.44
CA THR A 30 2.60 9.09 -8.27
C THR A 30 3.75 8.38 -7.55
N ASN A 31 4.87 9.06 -7.31
CA ASN A 31 6.09 8.46 -6.73
C ASN A 31 5.84 7.73 -5.41
N THR A 32 4.98 8.26 -4.53
CA THR A 32 4.68 7.62 -3.24
C THR A 32 4.03 6.25 -3.41
N ILE A 33 2.97 6.18 -4.23
CA ILE A 33 2.23 4.93 -4.45
C ILE A 33 3.05 3.93 -5.28
N GLU A 34 3.85 4.41 -6.24
CA GLU A 34 4.78 3.56 -6.99
C GLU A 34 5.89 2.97 -6.10
N GLY A 35 6.37 3.76 -5.13
CA GLY A 35 7.30 3.31 -4.10
C GLY A 35 6.68 2.21 -3.23
N PHE A 36 5.42 2.38 -2.80
CA PHE A 36 4.69 1.35 -2.07
C PHE A 36 4.60 0.02 -2.85
N TRP A 37 4.20 0.07 -4.12
CA TRP A 37 4.11 -1.14 -4.95
C TRP A 37 5.48 -1.81 -5.18
N SER A 38 6.55 -1.03 -5.25
CA SER A 38 7.90 -1.55 -5.36
C SER A 38 8.32 -2.34 -4.12
N LEU A 39 7.95 -1.86 -2.92
CA LEU A 39 8.18 -2.57 -1.66
C LEU A 39 7.36 -3.85 -1.57
N LEU A 40 6.06 -3.81 -1.91
CA LEU A 40 5.18 -4.98 -1.89
C LEU A 40 5.72 -6.08 -2.81
N LYS A 41 6.04 -5.75 -4.06
CA LYS A 41 6.55 -6.73 -5.05
C LYS A 41 7.85 -7.38 -4.57
N ARG A 42 8.76 -6.58 -4.01
CA ARG A 42 10.02 -7.10 -3.43
C ARG A 42 9.76 -8.02 -2.25
N GLY A 43 8.83 -7.64 -1.37
CA GLY A 43 8.42 -8.44 -0.22
C GLY A 43 7.84 -9.80 -0.62
N ILE A 44 6.96 -9.83 -1.61
CA ILE A 44 6.40 -11.07 -2.17
C ILE A 44 7.52 -11.97 -2.72
N MET A 45 8.44 -11.41 -3.51
CA MET A 45 9.51 -12.17 -4.13
C MET A 45 10.56 -12.67 -3.13
N SER A 46 10.85 -11.89 -2.08
CA SER A 46 11.96 -12.16 -1.16
C SER A 46 11.58 -12.82 0.16
N ILE A 47 10.40 -12.52 0.72
CA ILE A 47 10.00 -12.97 2.07
C ILE A 47 9.03 -14.12 1.97
N TYR A 48 7.94 -13.94 1.20
CA TYR A 48 6.87 -14.95 1.14
C TYR A 48 7.16 -16.04 0.11
N HIS A 49 7.87 -15.71 -0.97
CA HIS A 49 8.19 -16.56 -2.14
C HIS A 49 6.97 -17.07 -2.93
N PHE A 50 5.83 -17.30 -2.27
CA PHE A 50 4.57 -17.71 -2.84
C PHE A 50 3.42 -17.05 -2.06
N THR A 51 2.41 -16.57 -2.77
CA THR A 51 1.19 -16.01 -2.17
C THR A 51 -0.03 -16.64 -2.83
N SER A 52 -1.00 -17.09 -2.02
CA SER A 52 -2.27 -17.58 -2.53
C SER A 52 -3.20 -16.40 -2.84
N LYS A 53 -3.95 -16.49 -3.95
CA LYS A 53 -4.98 -15.51 -4.30
C LYS A 53 -6.02 -15.34 -3.17
N LYS A 54 -6.32 -16.41 -2.42
CA LYS A 54 -7.25 -16.40 -1.27
C LYS A 54 -6.81 -15.44 -0.17
N HIS A 55 -5.50 -15.31 0.03
CA HIS A 55 -4.92 -14.52 1.12
C HIS A 55 -4.24 -13.23 0.65
N LEU A 56 -4.36 -12.89 -0.65
CA LEU A 56 -3.67 -11.75 -1.23
C LEU A 56 -3.98 -10.43 -0.51
N GLN A 57 -5.24 -10.24 -0.10
CA GLN A 57 -5.66 -9.06 0.64
C GLN A 57 -4.94 -8.93 1.99
N PHE A 58 -4.74 -10.03 2.72
CA PHE A 58 -4.03 -10.01 4.01
C PHE A 58 -2.58 -9.58 3.85
N TYR A 59 -1.89 -10.01 2.79
CA TYR A 59 -0.54 -9.52 2.50
C TYR A 59 -0.57 -8.02 2.20
N VAL A 60 -1.51 -7.54 1.39
CA VAL A 60 -1.63 -6.10 1.10
C VAL A 60 -1.88 -5.31 2.38
N ASP A 61 -2.80 -5.75 3.23
CA ASP A 61 -3.15 -5.10 4.50
C ASP A 61 -1.93 -5.03 5.44
N GLU A 62 -1.11 -6.07 5.49
CA GLU A 62 0.14 -6.09 6.26
C GLU A 62 1.13 -5.03 5.75
N PHE A 63 1.32 -4.93 4.43
CA PHE A 63 2.20 -3.91 3.85
C PHE A 63 1.65 -2.50 4.05
N VAL A 64 0.34 -2.31 3.97
CA VAL A 64 -0.33 -1.03 4.29
C VAL A 64 -0.05 -0.65 5.74
N PHE A 65 -0.24 -1.58 6.68
CA PHE A 65 0.06 -1.37 8.09
C PHE A 65 1.53 -0.99 8.30
N ARG A 66 2.46 -1.75 7.71
CA ARG A 66 3.90 -1.50 7.80
C ARG A 66 4.29 -0.14 7.21
N TYR A 67 3.71 0.23 6.07
CA TYR A 67 4.02 1.50 5.40
C TYR A 67 3.49 2.70 6.20
N ASN A 68 2.27 2.61 6.73
CA ASN A 68 1.64 3.68 7.50
C ASN A 68 2.26 3.85 8.90
N THR A 69 2.82 2.79 9.47
CA THR A 69 3.49 2.84 10.79
C THR A 69 5.01 3.04 10.70
N ARG A 70 5.56 3.32 9.49
CA ARG A 70 7.01 3.44 9.25
C ARG A 70 7.70 4.55 10.05
N THR A 71 6.95 5.55 10.51
CA THR A 71 7.46 6.71 11.26
C THR A 71 7.36 6.52 12.76
N PHE A 72 6.82 5.40 13.25
CA PHE A 72 6.73 5.14 14.68
C PHE A 72 8.13 4.92 15.23
N GLU A 73 8.44 5.59 16.34
CA GLU A 73 9.79 5.59 16.92
C GLU A 73 10.20 4.23 17.49
N THR A 74 9.24 3.46 18.01
CA THR A 74 9.53 2.18 18.67
C THR A 74 8.63 1.06 18.16
N GLU A 75 9.15 -0.17 18.16
CA GLU A 75 8.36 -1.37 17.83
C GLU A 75 7.21 -1.56 18.82
N THR A 76 7.38 -1.16 20.08
CA THR A 76 6.32 -1.20 21.10
C THR A 76 5.10 -0.38 20.69
N MET A 77 5.30 0.81 20.11
CA MET A 77 4.19 1.63 19.61
C MET A 77 3.47 0.95 18.45
N LYS A 78 4.20 0.31 17.53
CA LYS A 78 3.60 -0.42 16.40
C LYS A 78 2.80 -1.62 16.91
N PHE A 79 3.35 -2.35 17.87
CA PHE A 79 2.69 -3.50 18.47
C PHE A 79 1.41 -3.09 19.21
N ASN A 80 1.46 -2.04 20.03
CA ASN A 80 0.27 -1.51 20.70
C ASN A 80 -0.78 -1.04 19.70
N HIS A 81 -0.36 -0.35 18.63
CA HIS A 81 -1.27 0.07 17.57
C HIS A 81 -1.90 -1.12 16.84
N LEU A 82 -1.15 -2.21 16.62
CA LEU A 82 -1.70 -3.44 16.05
C LEU A 82 -2.80 -4.01 16.97
N LEU A 83 -2.52 -4.13 18.27
CA LEU A 83 -3.46 -4.68 19.25
C LEU A 83 -4.75 -3.86 19.33
N CYS A 84 -4.68 -2.53 19.30
CA CYS A 84 -5.86 -1.67 19.34
C CYS A 84 -6.73 -1.76 18.08
N ASN A 85 -6.14 -2.16 16.94
CA ASN A 85 -6.84 -2.22 15.65
C ASN A 85 -7.09 -3.65 15.16
N ILE A 86 -6.85 -4.65 16.01
CA ILE A 86 -7.09 -6.05 15.66
C ILE A 86 -8.60 -6.31 15.70
N GLU A 87 -9.23 -6.31 14.53
CA GLU A 87 -10.55 -6.92 14.37
C GLU A 87 -10.36 -8.43 14.29
N ASN A 88 -11.34 -9.24 14.70
CA ASN A 88 -11.30 -10.71 14.65
C ASN A 88 -11.20 -11.24 13.19
N LYS A 89 -10.02 -11.07 12.58
CA LYS A 89 -9.66 -11.46 11.23
C LYS A 89 -8.67 -12.61 11.33
N TYR A 90 -9.16 -13.81 11.09
CA TYR A 90 -8.37 -15.04 11.05
C TYR A 90 -8.28 -15.54 9.61
N LEU A 91 -7.21 -16.27 9.30
CA LEU A 91 -7.03 -16.92 8.00
C LEU A 91 -7.95 -18.15 7.95
N PRO A 92 -9.00 -18.17 7.13
CA PRO A 92 -9.77 -19.39 6.92
C PRO A 92 -8.92 -20.34 6.09
N TYR A 93 -8.61 -21.53 6.61
CA TYR A 93 -7.91 -22.59 5.88
C TYR A 93 -8.72 -23.03 4.65
#